data_AF-A0A0R3RL95-F1
#
_entry.id   AF-A0A0R3RL95-F1
#
_cell.length_a   1.000
_cell.length_b   1.000
_cell.length_c   1.000
_cell.angle_alpha   90.00
_cell.angle_beta   90.00
_cell.angle_gamma   90.00
#
_symmetry.space_group_name_H-M   'P 1'
#
loop_
_entity.id
_entity.type
_entity.pdbx_description
1 polymer ?
#
loop_
_entity_poly.entity_id
_entity_poly.type
_entity_poly.pdbx_seq_one_letter_code
_entity_poly.pdbx_strand_id
1 'polypeptide(L)'
;MRRGPSIRREGNVQFSPTILNDVRERLKNTELPLFGNVDEILATIPGDLDEHMKAIRQSNNSIDDKDALLKCLKCPHTSISYVNDAFIDLYQNELRNRRKTLCANEFLNREQIQSAITETNRMFLVY
;
A
#
# COMPACT_ATOMS: atom_id res chain seq x y z
N MET A 1 -2.09 -13.99 9.73
CA MET A 1 -2.86 -13.26 8.69
C MET A 1 -4.12 -14.05 8.37
N ARG A 2 -5.32 -13.47 8.51
CA ARG A 2 -6.56 -14.08 8.03
C ARG A 2 -6.80 -13.63 6.60
N ARG A 3 -6.74 -14.56 5.64
CA ARG A 3 -7.17 -14.28 4.25
C ARG A 3 -8.69 -14.24 4.20
N GLY A 4 -9.25 -13.32 3.41
CA GLY A 4 -10.68 -13.31 3.12
C GLY A 4 -11.13 -14.60 2.42
N PRO A 5 -12.44 -14.88 2.36
CA PRO A 5 -12.96 -16.06 1.68
C PRO A 5 -12.62 -16.03 0.19
N SER A 6 -12.27 -17.19 -0.36
CA SER A 6 -11.96 -17.35 -1.79
C SER A 6 -13.23 -17.23 -2.63
N ILE A 7 -13.14 -16.53 -3.75
CA ILE A 7 -14.20 -16.48 -4.77
C ILE A 7 -14.27 -17.86 -5.44
N ARG A 8 -15.48 -18.42 -5.52
CA ARG A 8 -15.73 -19.72 -6.16
C ARG A 8 -16.25 -19.52 -7.57
N ARG A 9 -15.88 -20.42 -8.48
CA ARG A 9 -16.48 -20.50 -9.81
C ARG A 9 -17.78 -21.30 -9.71
N GLU A 10 -18.92 -20.67 -9.94
CA GLU A 10 -20.21 -21.35 -10.05
C GLU A 10 -20.60 -21.52 -11.52
N GLY A 11 -20.80 -22.77 -11.96
CA GLY A 11 -21.16 -23.11 -13.35
C GLY A 11 -22.66 -23.32 -13.57
N ASN A 12 -23.49 -23.14 -12.56
CA ASN A 12 -24.91 -23.55 -12.57
C ASN A 12 -25.88 -22.39 -12.85
N VAL A 13 -25.38 -21.22 -13.27
CA VAL A 13 -26.22 -20.06 -13.57
C VAL A 13 -26.48 -19.99 -15.07
N GLN A 14 -27.75 -20.01 -15.46
CA GLN A 14 -28.17 -19.93 -16.85
C GLN A 14 -28.61 -18.50 -17.17
N PHE A 15 -27.92 -17.85 -18.11
CA PHE A 15 -28.30 -16.54 -18.63
C PHE A 15 -29.13 -16.68 -19.90
N SER A 16 -30.00 -15.70 -20.18
CA SER A 16 -30.78 -15.70 -21.41
C SER A 16 -29.87 -15.47 -22.64
N PRO A 17 -30.16 -16.10 -23.79
CA PRO A 17 -29.35 -15.94 -25.00
C PRO A 17 -29.21 -14.48 -25.45
N THR A 18 -30.25 -13.66 -25.24
CA THR A 18 -30.25 -12.23 -25.56
C THR A 18 -29.20 -11.47 -24.77
N ILE A 19 -29.08 -11.74 -23.47
CA ILE A 19 -28.10 -11.08 -22.59
C ILE A 19 -26.68 -11.51 -22.98
N LEU A 20 -26.48 -12.80 -23.30
CA LEU A 20 -25.17 -13.30 -23.71
C LEU A 20 -24.70 -12.68 -25.03
N ASN A 21 -25.61 -12.45 -25.98
CA ASN A 21 -25.29 -11.80 -27.24
C ASN A 21 -24.99 -10.30 -27.07
N ASP A 22 -25.74 -9.58 -26.24
CA ASP A 22 -25.44 -8.17 -25.92
C ASP A 22 -24.04 -8.03 -25.29
N VAL A 23 -23.75 -8.86 -24.29
CA VAL A 23 -22.44 -8.86 -23.62
C VAL A 23 -21.32 -9.22 -24.58
N ARG A 24 -21.53 -10.20 -25.47
CA ARG A 24 -20.54 -10.57 -26.50
C ARG A 24 -20.25 -9.41 -27.46
N GLU A 25 -21.28 -8.73 -27.96
CA GLU A 25 -21.10 -7.58 -28.87
C GLU A 25 -20.36 -6.42 -28.18
N ARG A 26 -20.64 -6.18 -26.90
CA ARG A 26 -19.96 -5.14 -26.11
C ARG A 26 -18.50 -5.46 -25.83
N LEU A 27 -18.14 -6.73 -25.71
CA LEU A 27 -16.79 -7.18 -25.35
C LEU A 27 -15.93 -7.57 -26.56
N LYS A 28 -16.48 -7.60 -27.79
CA LYS A 28 -15.78 -8.11 -28.98
C LYS A 28 -14.44 -7.45 -29.30
N ASN A 29 -14.27 -6.19 -28.90
CA ASN A 29 -13.04 -5.40 -29.12
C ASN A 29 -12.24 -5.17 -27.83
N THR A 30 -12.56 -5.88 -26.74
CA THR A 30 -11.88 -5.71 -25.45
C THR A 30 -10.88 -6.85 -25.25
N GLU A 31 -9.62 -6.51 -25.02
CA GLU A 31 -8.63 -7.47 -24.51
C GLU A 31 -8.94 -7.73 -23.03
N LEU A 32 -9.61 -8.85 -22.74
CA LEU A 32 -9.91 -9.26 -21.37
C LEU A 32 -8.76 -10.12 -20.83
N PRO A 33 -8.16 -9.75 -19.69
CA PRO A 33 -7.15 -10.57 -19.05
C PRO A 33 -7.76 -11.90 -18.59
N LEU A 34 -6.98 -12.98 -18.67
CA LEU A 34 -7.42 -14.29 -18.25
C LEU A 34 -7.58 -14.32 -16.72
N PHE A 35 -8.81 -14.53 -16.23
CA PHE A 35 -9.06 -14.77 -14.81
C PHE A 35 -8.43 -16.09 -14.39
N GLY A 36 -7.22 -16.00 -13.84
CA GLY A 36 -6.39 -17.14 -13.46
C GLY A 36 -4.95 -16.74 -13.17
N ASN A 37 -4.49 -15.63 -13.76
CA ASN A 37 -3.12 -15.16 -13.63
C ASN A 37 -2.92 -13.96 -12.70
N VAL A 38 -3.87 -13.71 -11.79
CA VAL A 38 -3.71 -12.63 -10.80
C VAL A 38 -2.47 -12.88 -9.94
N ASP A 39 -2.21 -14.13 -9.56
CA ASP A 39 -1.01 -14.48 -8.79
C ASP A 39 0.29 -14.34 -9.60
N GLU A 40 0.28 -14.65 -10.91
CA GLU A 40 1.44 -14.45 -11.79
C GLU A 40 1.70 -12.95 -12.05
N ILE A 41 0.64 -12.15 -12.21
CA ILE A 41 0.72 -10.69 -12.32
C ILE A 41 1.26 -10.09 -11.01
N LEU A 42 0.81 -10.57 -9.86
CA LEU A 42 1.32 -10.12 -8.56
C LEU A 42 2.75 -10.61 -8.29
N ALA A 43 3.14 -11.79 -8.77
CA ALA A 43 4.48 -12.35 -8.62
C ALA A 43 5.51 -11.73 -9.60
N THR A 44 5.06 -11.20 -10.73
CA THR A 44 5.89 -10.47 -11.71
C THR A 44 6.07 -8.99 -11.36
N ILE A 45 5.35 -8.46 -10.36
CA ILE A 45 5.76 -7.22 -9.70
C ILE A 45 7.01 -7.58 -8.90
N PRO A 46 8.23 -7.19 -9.34
CA PRO A 46 9.39 -7.37 -8.50
C PRO A 46 9.19 -6.42 -7.34
N GLY A 47 8.75 -6.95 -6.20
CA GLY A 47 9.00 -6.30 -4.93
C GLY A 47 10.52 -6.35 -4.75
N ASP A 48 11.21 -5.38 -5.34
CA ASP A 48 12.65 -5.25 -5.17
C ASP A 48 12.90 -4.95 -3.70
N LEU A 49 13.17 -6.04 -2.96
CA LEU A 49 13.37 -6.01 -1.51
C LEU A 49 14.48 -5.02 -1.16
N ASP A 50 15.45 -4.83 -2.07
CA ASP A 50 16.51 -3.86 -1.92
C ASP A 50 15.98 -2.42 -2.00
N GLU A 51 15.15 -2.10 -2.99
CA GLU A 51 14.53 -0.78 -3.11
C GLU A 51 13.57 -0.48 -1.94
N HIS A 52 12.84 -1.48 -1.43
CA HIS A 52 12.06 -1.31 -0.20
C HIS A 52 12.96 -0.99 1.01
N MET A 53 14.03 -1.77 1.24
CA MET A 53 14.96 -1.51 2.34
C MET A 53 15.62 -0.14 2.23
N LYS A 54 15.99 0.27 1.02
CA LYS A 54 16.58 1.57 0.72
C LYS A 54 15.60 2.70 0.96
N ALA A 55 14.34 2.56 0.55
CA ALA A 55 13.30 3.55 0.78
C ALA A 55 13.00 3.73 2.29
N ILE A 56 12.98 2.65 3.07
CA ILE A 56 12.83 2.72 4.53
C ILE A 56 14.03 3.40 5.19
N ARG A 57 15.26 3.09 4.76
CA ARG A 57 16.47 3.79 5.24
C ARG A 57 16.45 5.28 4.90
N GLN A 58 16.07 5.64 3.68
CA GLN A 58 15.92 7.04 3.27
C GLN A 58 14.87 7.76 4.11
N SER A 59 13.74 7.12 4.41
CA SER A 59 12.71 7.68 5.28
C SER A 59 13.27 7.99 6.68
N ASN A 60 14.05 7.07 7.26
CA ASN A 60 14.68 7.27 8.56
C ASN A 60 15.71 8.41 8.55
N ASN A 61 16.53 8.47 7.51
CA ASN A 61 17.54 9.53 7.35
C ASN A 61 16.90 10.91 7.12
N SER A 62 15.68 10.93 6.57
CA SER A 62 14.95 12.16 6.28
C SER A 62 14.07 12.63 7.44
N ILE A 63 14.01 11.92 8.57
CA ILE A 63 13.15 12.30 9.72
C ILE A 63 13.39 13.75 10.16
N ASP A 64 14.59 14.28 9.99
CA ASP A 64 14.91 15.62 10.45
C ASP A 64 14.58 16.73 9.43
N ASP A 65 14.25 16.37 8.18
CA ASP A 65 13.86 17.25 7.08
C ASP A 65 12.42 16.95 6.64
N LYS A 66 11.52 17.92 6.83
CA LYS A 66 10.09 17.78 6.57
C LYS A 66 9.76 17.45 5.11
N ASP A 67 10.39 18.15 4.18
CA ASP A 67 10.08 18.03 2.76
C ASP A 67 10.64 16.71 2.21
N ALA A 68 11.85 16.35 2.64
CA ALA A 68 12.46 15.07 2.32
C ALA A 68 11.66 13.90 2.91
N LEU A 69 11.22 14.00 4.17
CA LEU A 69 10.42 12.98 4.83
C LEU A 69 9.10 12.74 4.10
N LEU A 70 8.37 13.81 3.75
CA LEU A 70 7.10 13.69 3.04
C LEU A 70 7.29 12.97 1.69
N LYS A 71 8.34 13.33 0.94
CA LYS A 71 8.69 12.67 -0.31
C LYS A 71 8.99 11.19 -0.11
N CYS A 72 9.75 10.85 0.93
CA CYS A 72 10.07 9.47 1.27
C CYS A 72 8.81 8.68 1.66
N LEU A 73 7.97 9.20 2.54
CA LEU A 73 6.74 8.53 3.00
C LEU A 73 5.74 8.28 1.85
N LYS A 74 5.68 9.17 0.86
CA LYS A 74 4.86 8.99 -0.34
C LYS A 74 5.48 8.08 -1.40
N CYS A 75 6.74 7.67 -1.23
CA CYS A 75 7.41 6.78 -2.17
C CYS A 75 6.72 5.40 -2.14
N PRO A 76 6.26 4.86 -3.30
CA PRO A 76 5.59 3.56 -3.36
C PRO A 76 6.41 2.43 -2.75
N HIS A 77 7.74 2.48 -2.88
CA HIS A 77 8.64 1.48 -2.34
C HIS A 77 8.66 1.42 -0.81
N THR A 78 8.25 2.47 -0.09
CA THR A 78 8.10 2.40 1.39
C THR A 78 6.85 1.63 1.82
N SER A 79 5.89 1.44 0.91
CA SER A 79 4.60 0.81 1.21
C SER A 79 3.89 1.45 2.42
N ILE A 80 4.04 2.75 2.67
CA ILE A 80 3.32 3.47 3.72
C ILE A 80 2.00 4.00 3.15
N SER A 81 0.90 3.72 3.84
CA SER A 81 -0.45 4.09 3.43
C SER A 81 -0.98 5.27 4.24
N TYR A 82 -1.90 6.02 3.63
CA TYR A 82 -2.65 7.13 4.25
C TYR A 82 -1.79 8.32 4.69
N VAL A 83 -0.70 8.61 3.98
CA VAL A 83 0.12 9.79 4.24
C VAL A 83 -0.65 11.04 3.83
N ASN A 84 -0.89 11.95 4.77
CA ASN A 84 -1.53 13.25 4.53
C ASN A 84 -0.54 14.39 4.83
N ASP A 85 -0.32 15.23 3.82
CA ASP A 85 0.61 16.37 3.83
C ASP A 85 0.31 17.34 4.97
N ALA A 86 -0.97 17.51 5.33
CA ALA A 86 -1.40 18.39 6.40
C ALA A 86 -0.85 17.98 7.78
N PHE A 87 -0.47 16.70 7.95
CA PHE A 87 -0.01 16.15 9.23
C PHE A 87 1.48 15.85 9.27
N ILE A 88 2.26 16.31 8.28
CA ILE A 88 3.69 15.99 8.20
C ILE A 88 4.48 16.45 9.43
N ASP A 89 4.15 17.60 10.03
CA ASP A 89 4.81 18.07 11.26
C ASP A 89 4.56 17.10 12.44
N LEU A 90 3.34 16.56 12.50
CA LEU A 90 2.93 15.61 13.53
C LEU A 90 3.59 14.25 13.31
N TYR A 91 3.62 13.76 12.07
CA TYR A 91 4.35 12.54 11.70
C TYR A 91 5.83 12.66 12.07
N GLN A 92 6.45 13.79 11.74
CA GLN A 92 7.85 14.04 12.04
C GLN A 92 8.13 13.96 13.54
N ASN A 93 7.31 14.61 14.35
CA ASN A 93 7.46 14.61 15.81
C ASN A 93 7.29 13.20 16.41
N GLU A 94 6.28 12.47 15.96
CA GLU A 94 6.02 11.10 16.44
C GLU A 94 7.16 10.14 16.05
N LEU A 95 7.65 10.21 14.81
CA LEU A 95 8.79 9.41 14.34
C LEU A 95 10.07 9.75 15.11
N ARG A 96 10.33 11.03 15.41
CA ARG A 96 11.45 11.44 16.26
C ARG A 96 11.34 10.85 17.67
N ASN A 97 10.15 10.84 18.25
CA ASN A 97 9.93 10.29 19.59
C ASN A 97 10.17 8.77 19.63
N ARG A 98 9.67 8.04 18.63
CA ARG A 98 9.93 6.60 18.49
C ARG A 98 11.41 6.30 18.24
N ARG A 99 12.10 7.13 17.47
CA ARG A 99 13.55 6.99 17.25
C ARG A 99 14.35 7.13 18.55
N LYS A 100 13.91 7.97 19.50
CA LYS A 100 14.58 8.12 20.81
C LYS A 100 14.48 6.86 21.70
N THR A 101 13.49 6.01 21.47
CA THR A 101 13.31 4.77 22.24
C THR A 101 14.11 3.59 21.69
N LEU A 102 14.75 3.75 20.54
CA LEU A 102 15.59 2.73 19.91
C LEU A 102 17.02 2.75 20.45
N CYS A 103 17.71 1.62 20.33
CA CYS A 103 19.15 1.57 20.61
C CYS A 103 19.93 2.42 19.59
N ALA A 104 21.12 2.89 19.97
CA ALA A 104 22.00 3.60 19.06
C ALA A 104 22.27 2.75 17.79
N ASN A 105 22.04 3.34 16.62
CA ASN A 105 22.15 2.73 15.28
C ASN A 105 20.98 1.84 14.82
N GLU A 106 19.87 1.79 15.55
CA GLU A 106 18.65 1.15 15.05
C GLU A 106 17.76 2.13 14.28
N PHE A 107 17.12 1.61 13.22
CA PHE A 107 16.16 2.33 12.40
C PHE A 107 14.74 1.85 12.69
N LEU A 108 13.77 2.74 12.50
CA LEU A 108 12.36 2.37 12.51
C LEU A 108 12.08 1.46 11.30
N ASN A 109 11.49 0.31 11.56
CA ASN A 109 11.00 -0.57 10.52
C ASN A 109 9.69 -0.02 9.91
N ARG A 110 9.27 -0.60 8.78
CA ARG A 110 8.06 -0.17 8.05
C ARG A 110 6.80 -0.18 8.92
N GLU A 111 6.63 -1.17 9.80
CA GLU A 111 5.45 -1.28 10.66
C GLU A 111 5.42 -0.18 11.73
N GLN A 112 6.57 0.12 12.34
CA GLN A 112 6.71 1.21 13.30
C GLN A 112 6.42 2.57 12.66
N ILE A 113 6.88 2.79 11.42
CA ILE A 113 6.58 3.99 10.64
C ILE A 113 5.07 4.04 10.33
N GLN A 114 4.49 2.96 9.79
CA GLN A 114 3.05 2.92 9.48
C GLN A 114 2.18 3.17 10.72
N SER A 115 2.55 2.62 11.87
CA SER A 115 1.83 2.82 13.13
C SER A 115 1.87 4.29 13.56
N ALA A 116 3.02 4.97 13.44
CA ALA A 116 3.13 6.41 13.73
C ALA A 116 2.19 7.25 12.85
N ILE A 117 2.16 6.97 11.54
CA ILE A 117 1.27 7.67 10.59
C ILE A 117 -0.20 7.40 10.93
N THR A 118 -0.55 6.14 11.21
CA THR A 118 -1.93 5.72 11.48
C THR A 118 -2.45 6.32 12.78
N GLU A 119 -1.63 6.34 13.84
CA GLU A 119 -1.99 6.94 15.12
C GLU A 119 -2.17 8.45 15.01
N THR A 120 -1.26 9.12 14.31
CA THR A 120 -1.40 10.55 14.03
C THR A 120 -2.71 10.82 13.29
N ASN A 121 -2.98 10.10 12.20
CA ASN A 121 -4.23 10.27 11.46
C ASN A 121 -5.46 10.03 12.34
N ARG A 122 -5.44 8.98 13.18
CA ARG A 122 -6.54 8.67 14.09
C ARG A 122 -6.76 9.75 15.14
N MET A 123 -5.72 10.42 15.63
CA MET A 123 -5.90 11.48 16.63
C MET A 123 -6.53 12.74 16.04
N PHE A 124 -6.28 13.03 14.76
CA PHE A 124 -6.68 14.30 14.14
C PHE A 124 -7.83 14.19 13.12
N LEU A 125 -8.34 12.99 12.83
CA LEU A 125 -9.52 12.76 11.98
C LEU A 125 -10.83 12.56 12.78
N VAL A 126 -10.85 12.77 14.11
CA VAL A 126 -12.06 12.61 14.95
C VAL A 126 -12.88 13.91 15.04
N TYR A 127 -12.74 14.84 14.10
CA TYR A 127 -13.52 16.09 14.07
C TYR A 127 -14.26 16.26 12.74
#